data_AF-A0A7W7QRD7-F1
#
_entry.id   AF-A0A7W7QRD7-F1
#
_cell.length_a   1.000
_cell.length_b   1.000
_cell.length_c   1.000
_cell.angle_alpha   90.00
_cell.angle_beta   90.00
_cell.angle_gamma   90.00
#
_symmetry.space_group_name_H-M   'P 1'
#
loop_
_entity.id
_entity.type
_entity.pdbx_description
1 polymer ?
#
loop_
_entity_poly.entity_id
_entity_poly.type
_entity_poly.pdbx_seq_one_letter_code
_entity_poly.pdbx_strand_id
1 'polypeptide(L)'
;MTRGIRVVIAVTICGMLAVGAAACGGGTARDASAGGDGSRAELTRLRGLLRAGASRLPDGFSARARDGWVPPFRAANQNCRLLLDTAGDGGVDPGGRTRVAVTYPGDRLGELAGVSMASYTGQGAELRFAELTRALDGCRVARNALAGKGTLFRVSRLRLDDAGSDVQARRLRGRLNGYPYEMHVVFALTGNTLVSLVHTGVARVDAARTGQLTRSLIDGAAS
;
A
#
# COMPACT_ATOMS: atom_id res chain seq x y z
N MET A 1 40.35 -11.99 36.08
CA MET A 1 41.55 -11.22 36.47
C MET A 1 42.62 -11.59 35.44
N THR A 2 43.45 -10.69 34.90
CA THR A 2 43.83 -9.31 35.29
C THR A 2 43.94 -8.38 34.06
N ARG A 3 44.33 -7.11 34.22
CA ARG A 3 44.44 -6.10 33.13
C ARG A 3 45.90 -5.89 32.66
N GLY A 4 46.06 -5.46 31.40
CA GLY A 4 47.24 -4.75 30.85
C GLY A 4 46.89 -4.29 29.42
N ILE A 5 46.86 -3.03 28.97
CA ILE A 5 47.43 -1.71 29.36
C ILE A 5 48.80 -1.37 28.72
N ARG A 6 48.72 -0.79 27.52
CA ARG A 6 49.49 0.36 26.95
C ARG A 6 51.02 0.27 26.72
N VAL A 7 51.39 0.28 25.42
CA VAL A 7 52.47 1.09 24.79
C VAL A 7 51.91 1.55 23.42
N VAL A 8 51.90 2.79 22.91
CA VAL A 8 52.39 4.16 23.28
C VAL A 8 53.74 4.59 22.64
N ILE A 9 53.65 5.41 21.56
CA ILE A 9 54.73 6.24 20.94
C ILE A 9 55.81 5.38 20.21
N ALA A 10 56.44 5.71 19.07
CA ALA A 10 56.67 6.93 18.25
C ALA A 10 56.71 6.57 16.72
N VAL A 11 56.96 7.40 15.69
CA VAL A 11 57.06 8.88 15.51
C VAL A 11 56.77 9.28 14.03
N THR A 12 56.78 10.58 13.73
CA THR A 12 56.58 11.31 12.45
C THR A 12 57.70 11.16 11.39
N ILE A 13 57.41 11.44 10.10
CA ILE A 13 58.22 12.34 9.22
C ILE A 13 57.38 12.81 8.00
N CYS A 14 57.74 13.96 7.41
CA CYS A 14 56.94 14.72 6.43
C CYS A 14 57.10 14.29 4.96
N GLY A 15 56.09 14.62 4.13
CA GLY A 15 56.20 14.74 2.67
C GLY A 15 55.49 16.00 2.18
N MET A 16 56.10 16.75 1.26
CA MET A 16 55.56 18.03 0.75
C MET A 16 54.40 17.79 -0.23
N LEU A 17 53.28 18.49 -0.14
CA LEU A 17 53.05 19.88 -0.60
C LEU A 17 53.29 20.06 -2.11
N ALA A 18 52.20 19.96 -2.89
CA ALA A 18 52.10 20.44 -4.27
C ALA A 18 50.75 21.14 -4.45
N VAL A 19 50.77 22.41 -4.86
CA VAL A 19 49.56 23.23 -5.05
C VAL A 19 49.25 23.34 -6.54
N GLY A 20 48.06 22.90 -6.95
CA GLY A 20 47.51 23.14 -8.29
C GLY A 20 46.28 24.03 -8.19
N ALA A 21 46.28 25.17 -8.89
CA ALA A 21 45.22 26.17 -8.78
C ALA A 21 44.28 26.19 -10.01
N ALA A 22 43.03 26.54 -9.75
CA ALA A 22 42.04 27.09 -10.68
C ALA A 22 41.77 26.35 -12.01
N ALA A 23 40.65 25.63 -12.05
CA ALA A 23 39.82 25.51 -13.25
C ALA A 23 38.36 25.86 -12.89
N CYS A 24 37.80 26.93 -13.46
CA CYS A 24 36.43 27.35 -13.21
C CYS A 24 35.42 26.46 -13.96
N GLY A 25 35.13 25.29 -13.40
CA GLY A 25 34.07 24.40 -13.89
C GLY A 25 32.69 24.80 -13.34
N GLY A 26 31.88 25.47 -14.16
CA GLY A 26 30.48 25.80 -13.85
C GLY A 26 29.57 24.56 -13.82
N GLY A 27 29.72 23.70 -12.82
CA GLY A 27 28.89 22.52 -12.59
C GLY A 27 27.79 22.81 -11.58
N THR A 28 26.54 22.92 -12.04
CA THR A 28 25.39 23.29 -11.21
C THR A 28 25.22 22.39 -9.98
N ALA A 29 24.84 23.00 -8.85
CA ALA A 29 24.28 22.29 -7.71
C ALA A 29 22.99 21.59 -8.16
N ARG A 30 23.09 20.30 -8.47
CA ARG A 30 21.97 19.48 -8.94
C ARG A 30 21.24 18.81 -7.77
N ASP A 31 19.94 19.08 -7.74
CA ASP A 31 18.91 18.12 -7.35
C ASP A 31 18.76 17.79 -5.85
N ALA A 32 19.07 18.76 -4.98
CA ALA A 32 18.39 18.88 -3.69
C ALA A 32 16.90 19.28 -3.82
N SER A 33 16.48 19.80 -4.98
CA SER A 33 15.12 20.30 -5.24
C SER A 33 14.24 19.38 -6.12
N ALA A 34 14.81 18.35 -6.76
CA ALA A 34 14.10 17.56 -7.77
C ALA A 34 12.98 16.64 -7.21
N GLY A 35 12.93 16.43 -5.89
CA GLY A 35 11.92 15.57 -5.26
C GLY A 35 10.48 16.11 -5.29
N GLY A 36 10.30 17.42 -5.49
CA GLY A 36 8.98 18.06 -5.46
C GLY A 36 8.14 17.76 -6.70
N ASP A 37 8.66 18.06 -7.89
CA ASP A 37 7.86 18.03 -9.12
C ASP A 37 7.58 16.61 -9.61
N GLY A 38 8.53 15.68 -9.46
CA GLY A 38 8.29 14.26 -9.77
C GLY A 38 7.18 13.65 -8.90
N SER A 39 7.20 13.92 -7.59
CA SER A 39 6.15 13.50 -6.65
C SER A 39 4.80 14.15 -6.97
N ARG A 40 4.78 15.44 -7.30
CA ARG A 40 3.56 16.19 -7.66
C ARG A 40 2.96 15.72 -8.99
N ALA A 41 3.78 15.44 -9.99
CA ALA A 41 3.37 14.88 -11.27
C ALA A 41 2.79 13.48 -11.09
N GLU A 42 3.46 12.61 -10.34
CA GLU A 42 2.99 11.25 -10.07
C GLU A 42 1.70 11.23 -9.25
N LEU A 43 1.57 12.11 -8.26
CA LEU A 43 0.32 12.26 -7.49
C LEU A 43 -0.83 12.73 -8.39
N THR A 44 -0.53 13.52 -9.41
CA THR A 44 -1.50 13.94 -10.43
C THR A 44 -1.84 12.79 -11.37
N ARG A 45 -0.86 11.96 -11.79
CA ARG A 45 -1.08 10.72 -12.57
C ARG A 45 -2.03 9.78 -11.83
N LEU A 46 -1.69 9.37 -10.61
CA LEU A 46 -2.51 8.42 -9.81
C LEU A 46 -3.93 8.96 -9.54
N ARG A 47 -4.09 10.27 -9.30
CA ARG A 47 -5.41 10.91 -9.22
C ARG A 47 -6.17 10.89 -10.54
N GLY A 48 -5.49 10.92 -11.68
CA GLY A 48 -6.07 10.68 -13.00
C GLY A 48 -6.61 9.26 -13.16
N LEU A 49 -5.80 8.24 -12.83
CA LEU A 49 -6.19 6.82 -12.89
C LEU A 49 -7.47 6.57 -12.06
N LEU A 50 -7.54 7.10 -10.83
CA LEU A 50 -8.73 6.97 -9.97
C LEU A 50 -9.98 7.66 -10.55
N ARG A 51 -9.85 8.76 -11.29
CA ARG A 51 -11.00 9.36 -12.01
C ARG A 51 -11.43 8.51 -13.21
N ALA A 52 -10.48 7.92 -13.93
CA ALA A 52 -10.74 7.01 -15.06
C ALA A 52 -11.25 5.61 -14.64
N GLY A 53 -11.06 5.24 -13.36
CA GLY A 53 -11.75 4.14 -12.70
C GLY A 53 -13.15 4.55 -12.20
N ALA A 54 -13.30 5.77 -11.67
CA ALA A 54 -14.59 6.27 -11.14
C ALA A 54 -15.71 6.33 -12.21
N SER A 55 -15.36 6.59 -13.47
CA SER A 55 -16.30 6.56 -14.61
C SER A 55 -16.66 5.15 -15.09
N ARG A 56 -16.01 4.11 -14.56
CA ARG A 56 -16.23 2.69 -14.89
C ARG A 56 -16.57 1.84 -13.65
N LEU A 57 -17.04 2.47 -12.58
CA LEU A 57 -17.54 1.75 -11.41
C LEU A 57 -18.77 0.91 -11.79
N PRO A 58 -18.95 -0.29 -11.21
CA PRO A 58 -20.16 -1.08 -11.43
C PRO A 58 -21.41 -0.37 -10.92
N ASP A 59 -22.56 -0.69 -11.52
CA ASP A 59 -23.88 -0.18 -11.11
C ASP A 59 -24.09 -0.29 -9.61
N GLY A 60 -24.67 0.76 -9.02
CA GLY A 60 -24.90 0.90 -7.57
C GLY A 60 -23.80 1.65 -6.82
N PHE A 61 -22.58 1.78 -7.35
CA PHE A 61 -21.55 2.62 -6.74
C PHE A 61 -21.69 4.10 -7.11
N SER A 62 -21.52 4.98 -6.14
CA SER A 62 -21.46 6.42 -6.37
C SER A 62 -20.04 6.84 -6.78
N ALA A 63 -19.90 7.43 -7.97
CA ALA A 63 -18.65 8.04 -8.44
C ALA A 63 -18.20 9.25 -7.58
N ARG A 64 -19.02 9.71 -6.62
CA ARG A 64 -18.64 10.70 -5.61
C ARG A 64 -17.71 10.07 -4.56
N ALA A 65 -16.42 10.03 -4.89
CA ALA A 65 -15.37 9.63 -3.97
C ALA A 65 -15.42 10.41 -2.65
N ARG A 66 -15.22 9.68 -1.55
CA ARG A 66 -14.88 10.20 -0.22
C ARG A 66 -13.39 9.96 0.05
N ASP A 67 -12.92 10.38 1.22
CA ASP A 67 -11.58 10.09 1.72
C ASP A 67 -11.27 8.58 1.72
N GLY A 68 -9.98 8.24 1.84
CA GLY A 68 -9.50 6.86 1.82
C GLY A 68 -10.12 5.99 2.93
N TRP A 69 -10.15 4.68 2.68
CA TRP A 69 -10.76 3.75 3.62
C TRP A 69 -9.85 3.53 4.84
N VAL A 70 -10.37 3.84 6.03
CA VAL A 70 -9.67 3.58 7.31
C VAL A 70 -10.01 2.16 7.80
N PRO A 71 -9.02 1.33 8.19
CA PRO A 71 -9.29 0.04 8.81
C PRO A 71 -10.12 0.16 10.10
N PRO A 72 -11.32 -0.46 10.21
CA PRO A 72 -12.22 -0.26 11.35
C PRO A 72 -11.76 -0.94 12.66
N PHE A 73 -10.60 -1.58 12.65
CA PHE A 73 -9.88 -2.08 13.82
C PHE A 73 -8.41 -2.33 13.46
N ARG A 74 -7.51 -2.26 14.46
CA ARG A 74 -6.11 -2.70 14.29
C ARG A 74 -6.00 -4.20 14.58
N ALA A 75 -5.48 -4.97 13.63
CA ALA A 75 -5.35 -6.41 13.79
C ALA A 75 -4.21 -6.82 14.75
N ALA A 76 -4.47 -7.82 15.59
CA ALA A 76 -3.49 -8.39 16.51
C ALA A 76 -2.36 -9.11 15.76
N ASN A 77 -2.71 -10.00 14.83
CA ASN A 77 -1.77 -10.73 13.97
C ASN A 77 -1.06 -9.74 13.02
N GLN A 78 0.28 -9.81 12.96
CA GLN A 78 1.11 -8.87 12.19
C GLN A 78 0.83 -8.93 10.69
N ASN A 79 0.65 -10.13 10.12
CA ASN A 79 0.32 -10.29 8.69
C ASN A 79 -1.04 -9.65 8.39
N CYS A 80 -2.08 -9.96 9.17
CA CYS A 80 -3.40 -9.36 9.00
C CYS A 80 -3.39 -7.84 9.15
N ARG A 81 -2.53 -7.32 10.03
CA ARG A 81 -2.32 -5.87 10.21
C ARG A 81 -1.66 -5.27 8.97
N LEU A 82 -0.58 -5.86 8.48
CA LEU A 82 0.12 -5.42 7.27
C LEU A 82 -0.83 -5.30 6.07
N LEU A 83 -1.75 -6.25 5.90
CA LEU A 83 -2.74 -6.22 4.81
C LEU A 83 -3.73 -5.06 4.98
N LEU A 84 -4.35 -4.92 6.15
CA LEU A 84 -5.36 -3.88 6.40
C LEU A 84 -4.73 -2.48 6.37
N ASP A 85 -3.59 -2.30 7.04
CA ASP A 85 -2.83 -1.04 7.08
C ASP A 85 -2.28 -0.67 5.68
N THR A 86 -1.98 -1.63 4.79
CA THR A 86 -1.54 -1.35 3.40
C THR A 86 -2.70 -1.07 2.44
N ALA A 87 -3.88 -1.65 2.68
CA ALA A 87 -5.04 -1.40 1.83
C ALA A 87 -5.74 -0.06 2.14
N GLY A 88 -5.70 0.36 3.42
CA GLY A 88 -6.28 1.62 3.89
C GLY A 88 -5.40 2.85 3.71
N ASP A 89 -5.85 3.98 4.23
CA ASP A 89 -5.20 5.29 4.08
C ASP A 89 -4.00 5.53 5.02
N GLY A 90 -4.12 5.13 6.29
CA GLY A 90 -3.26 5.52 7.42
C GLY A 90 -1.82 4.98 7.47
N GLY A 91 -1.21 4.66 6.32
CA GLY A 91 0.17 4.18 6.23
C GLY A 91 1.17 5.27 5.87
N VAL A 92 1.99 5.72 6.84
CA VAL A 92 3.24 6.42 6.53
C VAL A 92 4.25 5.39 6.02
N ASP A 93 4.68 5.52 4.77
CA ASP A 93 5.46 4.51 4.08
C ASP A 93 6.93 4.97 3.90
N PRO A 94 7.92 4.34 4.57
CA PRO A 94 9.29 4.87 4.74
C PRO A 94 10.18 4.80 3.48
N GLY A 95 9.59 4.74 2.29
CA GLY A 95 10.29 4.52 1.01
C GLY A 95 10.08 5.59 -0.06
N GLY A 96 9.69 6.82 0.31
CA GLY A 96 9.54 7.94 -0.65
C GLY A 96 8.43 7.74 -1.70
N ARG A 97 7.40 6.94 -1.38
CA ARG A 97 6.36 6.50 -2.30
C ARG A 97 5.28 7.57 -2.48
N THR A 98 4.79 7.74 -3.70
CA THR A 98 3.61 8.58 -3.96
C THR A 98 2.36 7.73 -3.82
N ARG A 99 1.39 8.17 -3.00
CA ARG A 99 0.18 7.41 -2.65
C ARG A 99 -1.07 8.29 -2.71
N VAL A 100 -2.18 7.69 -3.11
CA VAL A 100 -3.52 8.29 -3.03
C VAL A 100 -4.54 7.21 -2.66
N ALA A 101 -5.57 7.58 -1.90
CA ALA A 101 -6.67 6.70 -1.52
C ALA A 101 -8.01 7.45 -1.57
N VAL A 102 -9.09 6.72 -1.87
CA VAL A 102 -10.47 7.19 -1.98
C VAL A 102 -11.44 6.08 -1.55
N THR A 103 -12.68 6.44 -1.21
CA THR A 103 -13.75 5.45 -0.95
C THR A 103 -15.00 5.78 -1.77
N TYR A 104 -15.50 4.81 -2.53
CA TYR A 104 -16.77 4.91 -3.27
C TYR A 104 -17.88 4.20 -2.48
N PRO A 105 -18.96 4.89 -2.05
CA PRO A 105 -20.12 4.23 -1.42
C PRO A 105 -20.90 3.37 -2.43
N GLY A 106 -21.31 2.18 -2.01
CA GLY A 106 -22.25 1.32 -2.75
C GLY A 106 -23.72 1.59 -2.37
N ASP A 107 -24.63 0.85 -3.01
CA ASP A 107 -26.08 0.91 -2.79
C ASP A 107 -26.56 -0.07 -1.72
N ARG A 108 -25.79 -1.11 -1.39
CA ARG A 108 -26.14 -2.10 -0.36
C ARG A 108 -25.71 -1.66 1.04
N LEU A 109 -26.30 -2.28 2.07
CA LEU A 109 -26.11 -1.88 3.47
C LEU A 109 -24.64 -1.99 3.93
N GLY A 110 -24.02 -0.84 4.19
CA GLY A 110 -22.61 -0.74 4.59
C GLY A 110 -21.62 -1.10 3.48
N GLU A 111 -22.05 -1.06 2.22
CA GLU A 111 -21.22 -1.35 1.06
C GLU A 111 -20.30 -0.17 0.73
N LEU A 112 -19.00 -0.44 0.68
CA LEU A 112 -17.95 0.54 0.38
C LEU A 112 -16.89 -0.13 -0.48
N ALA A 113 -16.42 0.57 -1.52
CA ALA A 113 -15.21 0.22 -2.26
C ALA A 113 -14.12 1.23 -1.90
N GLY A 114 -13.30 0.89 -0.90
CA GLY A 114 -12.08 1.62 -0.56
C GLY A 114 -10.97 1.26 -1.53
N VAL A 115 -10.39 2.24 -2.20
CA VAL A 115 -9.32 2.06 -3.19
C VAL A 115 -8.11 2.87 -2.79
N SER A 116 -6.92 2.27 -2.86
CA SER A 116 -5.65 2.98 -2.76
C SER A 116 -4.69 2.58 -3.88
N MET A 117 -3.92 3.54 -4.36
CA MET A 117 -2.85 3.34 -5.34
C MET A 117 -1.56 3.91 -4.77
N ALA A 118 -0.48 3.13 -4.85
CA ALA A 118 0.85 3.53 -4.46
C ALA A 118 1.84 3.27 -5.60
N SER A 119 2.69 4.24 -5.87
CA SER A 119 3.70 4.17 -6.93
C SER A 119 5.11 4.06 -6.36
N TYR A 120 5.96 3.34 -7.08
CA TYR A 120 7.29 2.90 -6.64
C TYR A 120 8.34 3.18 -7.73
N THR A 121 9.59 3.29 -7.32
CA THR A 121 10.74 3.28 -8.22
C THR A 121 11.38 1.87 -8.24
N GLY A 122 11.84 1.45 -9.42
CA GLY A 122 12.39 0.11 -9.64
C GLY A 122 11.46 -1.02 -9.17
N GLN A 123 12.04 -2.10 -8.65
CA GLN A 123 11.35 -3.30 -8.19
C GLN A 123 10.52 -3.12 -6.90
N GLY A 124 10.35 -1.88 -6.40
CA GLY A 124 9.67 -1.63 -5.13
C GLY A 124 8.23 -2.14 -5.07
N ALA A 125 7.49 -2.08 -6.19
CA ALA A 125 6.12 -2.57 -6.28
C ALA A 125 6.05 -4.10 -6.25
N GLU A 126 6.92 -4.78 -7.03
CA GLU A 126 7.07 -6.24 -7.05
C GLU A 126 7.41 -6.80 -5.67
N LEU A 127 8.43 -6.22 -5.01
CA LEU A 127 8.87 -6.62 -3.68
C LEU A 127 7.76 -6.47 -2.64
N ARG A 128 6.98 -5.38 -2.69
CA ARG A 128 5.85 -5.16 -1.80
C ARG A 128 4.68 -6.10 -2.11
N PHE A 129 4.41 -6.39 -3.38
CA PHE A 129 3.39 -7.36 -3.79
C PHE A 129 3.74 -8.78 -3.32
N ALA A 130 5.02 -9.18 -3.40
CA ALA A 130 5.52 -10.46 -2.88
C ALA A 130 5.52 -10.53 -1.34
N GLU A 131 5.71 -9.41 -0.64
CA GLU A 131 5.50 -9.31 0.82
C GLU A 131 4.02 -9.50 1.19
N LEU A 132 3.11 -8.79 0.53
CA LEU A 132 1.67 -8.88 0.74
C LEU A 132 1.14 -10.28 0.43
N THR A 133 1.61 -10.91 -0.66
CA THR A 133 1.25 -12.29 -1.04
C THR A 133 1.57 -13.27 0.09
N ARG A 134 2.78 -13.20 0.67
CA ARG A 134 3.16 -14.03 1.84
C ARG A 134 2.30 -13.71 3.08
N ALA A 135 1.97 -12.44 3.30
CA ALA A 135 1.10 -12.03 4.39
C ALA A 135 -0.37 -12.52 4.23
N LEU A 136 -0.87 -12.66 3.00
CA LEU A 136 -2.21 -13.21 2.71
C LEU A 136 -2.34 -14.71 3.04
N ASP A 137 -1.24 -15.45 3.16
CA ASP A 137 -1.22 -16.85 3.62
C ASP A 137 -0.91 -16.96 5.13
N GLY A 138 -0.12 -16.02 5.65
CA GLY A 138 0.15 -15.86 7.08
C GLY A 138 -1.00 -15.24 7.89
N CYS A 139 -2.00 -14.64 7.22
CA CYS A 139 -3.20 -14.07 7.84
C CYS A 139 -4.39 -15.04 7.73
N ARG A 140 -4.58 -15.91 8.74
CA ARG A 140 -5.72 -16.85 8.80
C ARG A 140 -6.91 -16.34 9.62
N VAL A 141 -6.65 -15.48 10.60
CA VAL A 141 -7.66 -14.91 11.51
C VAL A 141 -7.30 -13.46 11.84
N ALA A 142 -8.14 -12.52 11.45
CA ALA A 142 -8.01 -11.11 11.82
C ALA A 142 -8.90 -10.83 13.05
N ARG A 143 -8.27 -10.64 14.21
CA ARG A 143 -8.92 -10.25 15.48
C ARG A 143 -8.41 -8.89 15.92
N ASN A 144 -9.20 -8.15 16.70
CA ASN A 144 -8.75 -6.89 17.31
C ASN A 144 -7.51 -7.12 18.21
N ALA A 145 -6.60 -6.14 18.24
CA ALA A 145 -5.51 -6.10 19.21
C ALA A 145 -6.01 -5.81 20.64
N LEU A 146 -7.13 -5.09 20.78
CA LEU A 146 -7.78 -4.81 22.06
C LEU A 146 -8.73 -5.93 22.46
N ALA A 147 -8.63 -6.39 23.71
CA ALA A 147 -9.55 -7.36 24.31
C ALA A 147 -10.98 -6.80 24.44
N GLY A 148 -11.96 -7.68 24.66
CA GLY A 148 -13.37 -7.33 24.88
C GLY A 148 -14.14 -6.88 23.62
N LYS A 149 -13.47 -6.30 22.61
CA LYS A 149 -14.13 -5.91 21.35
C LYS A 149 -14.43 -7.14 20.50
N GLY A 150 -15.71 -7.41 20.25
CA GLY A 150 -16.23 -8.56 19.49
C GLY A 150 -15.95 -8.53 17.98
N THR A 151 -14.69 -8.27 17.60
CA THR A 151 -14.21 -8.17 16.22
C THR A 151 -13.30 -9.33 15.89
N LEU A 152 -13.81 -10.23 15.05
CA LEU A 152 -13.17 -11.49 14.66
C LEU A 152 -13.60 -11.87 13.24
N PHE A 153 -12.64 -11.99 12.33
CA PHE A 153 -12.83 -12.47 10.98
C PHE A 153 -12.01 -13.74 10.74
N ARG A 154 -12.63 -14.76 10.16
CA ARG A 154 -11.91 -15.86 9.51
C ARG A 154 -11.53 -15.40 8.10
N VAL A 155 -10.32 -15.75 7.68
CA VAL A 155 -9.79 -15.37 6.36
C VAL A 155 -9.77 -16.59 5.46
N SER A 156 -10.30 -16.47 4.25
CA SER A 156 -10.27 -17.50 3.22
C SER A 156 -9.73 -16.94 1.90
N ARG A 157 -9.37 -17.83 0.98
CA ARG A 157 -9.18 -17.44 -0.43
C ARG A 157 -10.47 -16.80 -0.96
N LEU A 158 -10.32 -15.77 -1.78
CA LEU A 158 -11.35 -15.27 -2.68
C LEU A 158 -10.86 -15.60 -4.10
N ARG A 159 -11.70 -16.20 -4.93
CA ARG A 159 -11.44 -16.30 -6.37
C ARG A 159 -12.04 -15.06 -7.02
N LEU A 160 -11.28 -14.44 -7.91
CA LEU A 160 -11.72 -13.41 -8.83
C LEU A 160 -11.31 -13.93 -10.20
N ASP A 161 -12.30 -14.36 -10.98
CA ASP A 161 -12.05 -14.98 -12.27
C ASP A 161 -11.58 -13.91 -13.28
N ASP A 162 -10.70 -14.32 -14.20
CA ASP A 162 -10.04 -13.47 -15.21
C ASP A 162 -9.18 -12.32 -14.64
N ALA A 163 -8.71 -12.43 -13.39
CA ALA A 163 -7.90 -11.40 -12.73
C ALA A 163 -6.37 -11.50 -12.98
N GLY A 164 -5.88 -12.56 -13.61
CA GLY A 164 -4.44 -12.78 -13.85
C GLY A 164 -3.64 -13.28 -12.63
N SER A 165 -2.33 -13.49 -12.82
CA SER A 165 -1.38 -13.88 -11.75
C SER A 165 -1.13 -12.76 -10.74
N ASP A 166 -1.19 -11.52 -11.24
CA ASP A 166 -0.69 -10.32 -10.59
C ASP A 166 -1.76 -9.68 -9.70
N VAL A 167 -2.82 -10.44 -9.40
CA VAL A 167 -3.90 -10.11 -8.47
C VAL A 167 -3.97 -11.16 -7.35
N GLN A 168 -3.98 -10.70 -6.10
CA GLN A 168 -4.10 -11.56 -4.93
C GLN A 168 -5.26 -11.11 -4.04
N ALA A 169 -6.22 -12.01 -3.83
CA ALA A 169 -7.47 -11.72 -3.13
C ALA A 169 -7.73 -12.65 -1.94
N ARG A 170 -8.31 -12.11 -0.86
CA ARG A 170 -8.81 -12.86 0.30
C ARG A 170 -10.15 -12.31 0.77
N ARG A 171 -11.02 -13.19 1.27
CA ARG A 171 -12.28 -12.84 1.95
C ARG A 171 -12.05 -12.91 3.46
N LEU A 172 -12.42 -11.85 4.16
CA LEU A 172 -12.46 -11.75 5.61
C LEU A 172 -13.92 -11.72 6.04
N ARG A 173 -14.42 -12.80 6.67
CA ARG A 173 -15.83 -12.91 7.09
C ARG A 173 -15.94 -13.19 8.58
N GLY A 174 -16.85 -12.50 9.26
CA GLY A 174 -17.11 -12.73 10.67
C GLY A 174 -17.94 -11.63 11.31
N ARG A 175 -17.42 -11.03 12.39
CA ARG A 175 -18.09 -9.95 13.12
C ARG A 175 -17.18 -8.75 13.30
N LEU A 176 -17.74 -7.55 13.20
CA LEU A 176 -17.13 -6.26 13.53
C LEU A 176 -17.89 -5.66 14.72
N ASN A 177 -17.23 -5.51 15.87
CA ASN A 177 -17.82 -5.02 17.12
C ASN A 177 -19.15 -5.72 17.49
N GLY A 178 -19.25 -7.02 17.20
CA GLY A 178 -20.47 -7.81 17.41
C GLY A 178 -21.45 -7.89 16.23
N TYR A 179 -21.34 -7.05 15.20
CA TYR A 179 -22.24 -7.05 14.03
C TYR A 179 -21.70 -7.93 12.88
N PRO A 180 -22.55 -8.65 12.12
CA PRO A 180 -22.10 -9.50 11.03
C PRO A 180 -21.51 -8.65 9.89
N TYR A 181 -20.28 -8.96 9.47
CA TYR A 181 -19.55 -8.13 8.50
C TYR A 181 -18.67 -9.00 7.60
N GLU A 182 -18.53 -8.61 6.35
CA GLU A 182 -17.65 -9.25 5.37
C GLU A 182 -16.85 -8.17 4.62
N MET A 183 -15.59 -8.50 4.31
CA MET A 183 -14.69 -7.67 3.52
C MET A 183 -13.95 -8.55 2.52
N HIS A 184 -13.88 -8.11 1.27
CA HIS A 184 -12.92 -8.62 0.30
C HIS A 184 -11.73 -7.66 0.25
N VAL A 185 -10.53 -8.18 0.43
CA VAL A 185 -9.28 -7.43 0.27
C VAL A 185 -8.56 -8.00 -0.95
N VAL A 186 -8.19 -7.12 -1.87
CA VAL A 186 -7.55 -7.43 -3.15
C VAL A 186 -6.33 -6.52 -3.31
N PHE A 187 -5.21 -7.09 -3.72
CA PHE A 187 -4.04 -6.36 -4.17
C PHE A 187 -3.78 -6.71 -5.63
N ALA A 188 -3.39 -5.73 -6.44
CA ALA A 188 -3.00 -5.90 -7.83
C ALA A 188 -1.69 -5.15 -8.12
N LEU A 189 -0.81 -5.77 -8.89
CA LEU A 189 0.40 -5.14 -9.42
C LEU A 189 0.14 -4.74 -10.89
N THR A 190 0.50 -3.51 -11.26
CA THR A 190 0.42 -3.05 -12.65
C THR A 190 1.57 -2.07 -12.94
N GLY A 191 2.56 -2.56 -13.68
CA GLY A 191 3.88 -1.94 -13.76
C GLY A 191 4.43 -1.63 -12.35
N ASN A 192 4.90 -0.38 -12.16
CA ASN A 192 5.41 0.07 -10.86
C ASN A 192 4.31 0.55 -9.88
N THR A 193 3.03 0.27 -10.15
CA THR A 193 1.89 0.69 -9.32
C THR A 193 1.31 -0.50 -8.56
N LEU A 194 1.22 -0.40 -7.24
CA LEU A 194 0.43 -1.30 -6.41
C LEU A 194 -0.97 -0.70 -6.23
N VAL A 195 -1.99 -1.38 -6.71
CA VAL A 195 -3.40 -1.07 -6.43
C VAL A 195 -3.88 -1.96 -5.28
N SER A 196 -4.60 -1.37 -4.32
CA SER A 196 -5.29 -2.11 -3.26
C SER A 196 -6.78 -1.75 -3.27
N LEU A 197 -7.64 -2.75 -3.18
CA LEU A 197 -9.10 -2.61 -3.10
C LEU A 197 -9.60 -3.32 -1.83
N VAL A 198 -10.43 -2.63 -1.07
CA VAL A 198 -11.25 -3.19 0.00
C VAL A 198 -12.71 -2.99 -0.34
N HIS A 199 -13.42 -4.09 -0.60
CA HIS A 199 -14.87 -4.07 -0.80
C HIS A 199 -15.54 -4.63 0.46
N THR A 200 -16.25 -3.78 1.21
CA THR A 200 -16.90 -4.16 2.49
C THR A 200 -18.40 -4.29 2.35
N GLY A 201 -19.07 -4.95 3.31
CA GLY A 201 -20.53 -5.00 3.39
C GLY A 201 -21.04 -5.63 4.69
N VAL A 202 -22.27 -5.28 5.09
CA VAL A 202 -22.94 -5.96 6.22
C VAL A 202 -23.32 -7.39 5.81
N ALA A 203 -22.94 -8.35 6.64
CA ALA A 203 -23.16 -9.80 6.51
C ALA A 203 -22.56 -10.54 5.29
N ARG A 204 -22.51 -9.98 4.08
CA ARG A 204 -21.93 -10.59 2.86
C ARG A 204 -21.37 -9.53 1.91
N VAL A 205 -20.39 -9.91 1.09
CA VAL A 205 -19.90 -9.11 -0.05
C VAL A 205 -19.96 -9.94 -1.33
N ASP A 206 -20.32 -9.28 -2.42
CA ASP A 206 -20.53 -9.86 -3.74
C ASP A 206 -19.18 -10.05 -4.48
N ALA A 207 -18.82 -11.30 -4.76
CA ALA A 207 -17.54 -11.63 -5.39
C ALA A 207 -17.49 -11.20 -6.88
N ALA A 208 -18.61 -11.27 -7.61
CA ALA A 208 -18.66 -10.86 -9.01
C ALA A 208 -18.53 -9.33 -9.13
N ARG A 209 -19.27 -8.58 -8.29
CA ARG A 209 -19.14 -7.12 -8.19
C ARG A 209 -17.73 -6.69 -7.74
N THR A 210 -17.06 -7.51 -6.92
CA THR A 210 -15.65 -7.31 -6.55
C THR A 210 -14.72 -7.50 -7.75
N GLY A 211 -14.90 -8.55 -8.55
CA GLY A 211 -14.11 -8.78 -9.77
C GLY A 211 -14.30 -7.66 -10.81
N GLN A 212 -15.51 -7.13 -10.94
CA GLN A 212 -15.79 -5.95 -11.77
C GLN A 212 -15.04 -4.71 -11.24
N LEU A 213 -15.14 -4.39 -9.93
CA LEU A 213 -14.36 -3.31 -9.31
C LEU A 213 -12.85 -3.46 -9.55
N THR A 214 -12.31 -4.68 -9.40
CA THR A 214 -10.89 -4.98 -9.64
C THR A 214 -10.49 -4.69 -11.09
N ARG A 215 -11.25 -5.15 -12.09
CA ARG A 215 -10.96 -4.90 -13.51
C ARG A 215 -11.01 -3.40 -13.84
N SER A 216 -12.08 -2.69 -13.48
CA SER A 216 -12.20 -1.24 -13.74
C SER A 216 -11.05 -0.39 -13.16
N LEU A 217 -10.37 -0.88 -12.12
CA LEU A 217 -9.19 -0.24 -11.52
C LEU A 217 -7.87 -0.65 -12.18
N ILE A 218 -7.72 -1.90 -12.60
CA ILE A 218 -6.51 -2.39 -13.31
C ILE A 218 -6.49 -1.82 -14.73
N ASP A 219 -7.59 -1.90 -15.47
CA ASP A 219 -7.74 -1.33 -16.81
C ASP A 219 -7.50 0.19 -16.80
N GLY A 220 -7.86 0.86 -15.70
CA GLY A 220 -7.60 2.29 -15.48
C GLY A 220 -6.19 2.64 -15.05
N ALA A 221 -5.36 1.67 -14.68
CA ALA A 221 -3.96 1.87 -14.28
C ALA A 221 -2.95 1.30 -15.30
N ALA A 222 -3.42 0.51 -16.27
CA ALA A 222 -2.69 0.09 -17.47
C ALA A 222 -2.91 1.01 -18.69
N SER A 223 -3.70 2.09 -18.52
CA SER A 223 -3.95 3.17 -19.50
C SER A 223 -3.00 4.35 -19.26
#